data_AF-A0A3P6T619-F1
#
_entry.id   AF-A0A3P6T619-F1
#
_cell.length_a   1.000
_cell.length_b   1.000
_cell.length_c   1.000
_cell.angle_alpha   90.00
_cell.angle_beta   90.00
_cell.angle_gamma   90.00
#
_symmetry.space_group_name_H-M   'P 1'
#
loop_
_entity.id
_entity.type
_entity.pdbx_description
1 polymer ?
#
loop_
_entity_poly.entity_id
_entity_poly.type
_entity_poly.pdbx_seq_one_letter_code
_entity_poly.pdbx_strand_id
1 'polypeptide(L)'
;MPHQIIISRKATSFSSLLYKCVGSDRKFSMGKEKSPQRTPQLKPFSRKIINESLRQCLQITRERDYTNYVAGLVMPSEIQPALFTLLAFNVELAVIRDQVVRNSGVSGIYRLQFWKDTLDILYNQAKGPLPR
;
A
#
# COMPACT_ATOMS: atom_id res chain seq x y z
N MET A 1 -15.05 35.01 -31.50
CA MET A 1 -13.73 34.51 -31.07
C MET A 1 -13.90 33.56 -29.89
N PRO A 2 -13.93 32.22 -30.08
CA PRO A 2 -13.95 31.28 -28.97
C PRO A 2 -12.54 30.72 -28.70
N HIS A 3 -12.00 30.96 -27.51
CA HIS A 3 -10.78 30.32 -27.02
C HIS A 3 -11.11 28.90 -26.55
N GLN A 4 -10.67 27.88 -27.30
CA GLN A 4 -10.70 26.49 -26.88
C GLN A 4 -9.48 26.19 -26.00
N ILE A 5 -9.68 25.85 -24.73
CA ILE A 5 -8.64 25.36 -23.83
C ILE A 5 -8.45 23.86 -24.10
N ILE A 6 -7.36 23.52 -24.79
CA ILE A 6 -6.93 22.13 -25.00
C ILE A 6 -6.28 21.64 -23.70
N ILE A 7 -7.05 20.96 -22.85
CA ILE A 7 -6.49 20.18 -21.72
C ILE A 7 -5.92 18.89 -22.30
N SER A 8 -4.64 18.93 -22.68
CA SER A 8 -3.87 17.75 -23.08
C SER A 8 -3.70 16.80 -21.89
N ARG A 9 -4.56 15.78 -21.80
CA ARG A 9 -4.36 14.64 -20.89
C ARG A 9 -3.13 13.85 -21.33
N LYS A 10 -1.96 14.11 -20.74
CA LYS A 10 -0.85 13.14 -20.80
C LYS A 10 -1.21 11.95 -19.92
N ALA A 11 -1.73 10.90 -20.55
CA ALA A 11 -1.86 9.59 -19.92
C ALA A 11 -0.44 9.02 -19.75
N THR A 12 0.23 9.38 -18.65
CA THR A 12 1.41 8.65 -18.22
C THR A 12 0.96 7.28 -17.76
N SER A 13 1.16 6.28 -18.62
CA SER A 13 0.94 4.88 -18.30
C SER A 13 1.64 4.57 -16.98
N PHE A 14 0.91 3.99 -16.02
CA PHE A 14 1.39 3.63 -14.69
C PHE A 14 2.66 2.77 -14.76
N SER A 15 2.78 1.95 -15.82
CA SER A 15 3.97 1.18 -16.18
C SER A 15 5.23 2.06 -16.36
N SER A 16 5.11 3.23 -17.00
CA SER A 16 6.26 4.14 -17.26
C SER A 16 6.82 4.79 -15.99
N LEU A 17 6.00 4.94 -14.93
CA LEU A 17 6.45 5.50 -13.66
C LEU A 17 7.22 4.46 -12.86
N LEU A 18 6.78 3.19 -12.91
CA LEU A 18 7.43 2.08 -12.23
C LEU A 18 8.83 1.80 -12.80
N TYR A 19 8.99 1.81 -14.13
CA TYR A 19 10.31 1.64 -14.77
C TYR A 19 11.29 2.78 -14.44
N LYS A 20 10.82 4.03 -14.35
CA LYS A 20 11.67 5.18 -14.00
C LYS A 20 12.15 5.16 -12.55
N CYS A 21 11.42 4.51 -11.64
CA CYS A 21 11.84 4.36 -10.25
C CYS A 21 12.90 3.26 -10.04
N VAL A 22 12.93 2.23 -10.90
CA VAL A 22 13.81 1.06 -10.71
C VAL A 22 15.24 1.28 -11.27
N GLY A 23 15.43 2.19 -12.22
CA GLY A 23 16.70 2.37 -12.93
C GLY A 23 17.72 3.35 -12.33
N SER A 24 17.48 3.90 -11.14
CA SER A 24 18.45 4.77 -10.48
C SER A 24 18.94 4.06 -9.23
N ASP A 25 20.22 3.69 -9.20
CA ASP A 25 21.02 3.46 -8.00
C ASP A 25 20.98 4.69 -7.10
N ARG A 26 19.82 4.95 -6.50
CA ARG A 26 19.69 5.84 -5.39
C ARG A 26 20.14 5.01 -4.21
N LYS A 27 21.44 5.09 -3.93
CA LYS A 27 21.90 5.04 -2.55
C LYS A 27 20.99 5.99 -1.78
N PHE A 28 20.03 5.43 -1.05
CA PHE A 28 19.26 6.15 -0.06
C PHE A 28 20.27 6.51 1.02
N SER A 29 20.96 7.64 0.81
CA SER A 29 21.88 8.21 1.77
C SER A 29 21.02 8.65 2.94
N MET A 30 21.02 7.83 3.98
CA MET A 30 20.47 8.16 5.30
C MET A 30 21.18 9.41 5.79
N GLY A 31 20.60 10.58 5.50
CA GLY A 31 20.89 11.80 6.25
C GLY A 31 20.63 11.49 7.72
N LYS A 32 21.62 11.76 8.57
CA LYS A 32 21.48 11.59 10.02
C LYS A 32 20.46 12.59 10.55
N GLU A 33 19.20 12.19 10.59
CA GLU A 33 18.20 12.82 11.43
C GLU A 33 18.08 12.00 12.72
N LYS A 34 18.60 12.54 13.82
CA LYS A 34 18.41 12.00 15.16
C LYS A 34 17.04 12.44 15.65
N SER A 35 16.09 11.51 15.64
CA SER A 35 14.94 11.53 16.55
C SER A 35 14.58 10.06 16.88
N PRO A 36 14.29 9.70 18.13
CA PRO A 36 14.14 8.31 18.52
C PRO A 36 12.79 7.79 18.02
N GLN A 37 12.73 7.35 16.77
CA GLN A 37 11.60 6.56 16.27
C GLN A 37 11.62 5.20 16.95
N ARG A 38 11.11 5.13 18.19
CA ARG A 38 10.66 3.86 18.78
C ARG A 38 9.42 3.47 18.01
N THR A 39 9.57 2.56 17.06
CA THR A 39 8.47 1.73 16.58
C THR A 39 7.68 1.21 17.79
N PRO A 40 6.35 1.14 17.74
CA PRO A 40 5.59 0.37 18.72
C PRO A 40 6.25 -0.99 18.85
N GLN A 41 6.59 -1.42 20.08
CA GLN A 41 7.30 -2.68 20.33
C GLN A 41 6.37 -3.86 20.01
N LEU A 42 6.13 -4.08 18.73
CA LEU A 42 5.42 -5.22 18.21
C LEU A 42 6.37 -6.41 18.35
N LYS A 43 5.93 -7.46 19.04
CA LYS A 43 6.74 -8.67 19.17
C LYS A 43 7.16 -9.13 17.77
N PRO A 44 8.45 -9.44 17.54
CA PRO A 44 8.89 -9.88 16.22
C PRO A 44 8.07 -11.11 15.81
N PHE A 45 7.35 -10.99 14.70
CA PHE A 45 6.54 -12.09 14.18
C PHE A 45 7.44 -13.24 13.73
N SER A 46 6.97 -14.47 13.96
CA SER A 46 7.64 -15.66 13.42
C SER A 46 7.71 -15.59 11.89
N ARG A 47 8.84 -16.01 11.31
CA ARG A 47 9.04 -16.06 9.84
C ARG A 47 7.93 -16.85 9.14
N LYS A 48 7.37 -17.88 9.79
CA LYS A 48 6.24 -18.66 9.26
C LYS A 48 5.01 -17.79 9.05
N ILE A 49 4.68 -16.91 10.00
CA ILE A 49 3.51 -16.02 9.94
C ILE A 49 3.70 -14.99 8.82
N ILE A 50 4.90 -14.40 8.71
CA ILE A 50 5.22 -13.41 7.68
C ILE A 50 5.04 -14.00 6.28
N ASN A 51 5.56 -15.21 6.06
CA ASN A 51 5.43 -15.89 4.77
C ASN A 51 3.97 -16.24 4.45
N GLU A 52 3.19 -16.64 5.46
CA GLU A 52 1.78 -16.93 5.26
C GLU A 52 0.98 -15.67 4.93
N SER A 53 1.20 -14.57 5.67
CA SER A 53 0.58 -13.28 5.33
C SER A 53 0.95 -12.81 3.92
N LEU A 54 2.20 -13.00 3.50
CA LEU A 54 2.65 -12.64 2.15
C LEU A 54 1.94 -13.47 1.07
N ARG A 55 1.72 -14.78 1.31
CA ARG A 55 0.94 -15.63 0.40
C ARG A 55 -0.49 -15.14 0.26
N GLN A 56 -1.12 -14.72 1.36
CA GLN A 56 -2.46 -14.13 1.32
C GLN A 56 -2.48 -12.82 0.51
N CYS A 57 -1.49 -11.94 0.71
CA CYS A 57 -1.35 -10.72 -0.09
C CYS A 57 -1.20 -11.01 -1.59
N LEU A 58 -0.39 -12.00 -1.95
CA LEU A 58 -0.20 -12.46 -3.33
C LEU A 58 -1.52 -12.96 -3.93
N GLN A 59 -2.26 -13.77 -3.20
CA GLN A 59 -3.54 -14.34 -3.65
C GLN A 59 -4.59 -13.25 -3.89
N ILE A 60 -4.77 -12.34 -2.93
CA ILE A 60 -5.73 -11.23 -3.04
C ILE A 60 -5.38 -10.34 -4.25
N THR A 61 -4.10 -10.02 -4.43
CA THR A 61 -3.65 -9.22 -5.58
C THR A 61 -3.91 -9.96 -6.88
N ARG A 62 -3.62 -11.27 -6.95
CA ARG A 62 -3.88 -12.08 -8.15
C ARG A 62 -5.36 -12.13 -8.53
N GLU A 63 -6.25 -12.25 -7.54
CA GLU A 63 -7.70 -12.37 -7.76
C GLU A 63 -8.37 -11.04 -8.13
N ARG A 64 -7.89 -9.91 -7.59
CA ARG A 64 -8.55 -8.61 -7.70
C ARG A 64 -7.81 -7.59 -8.57
N ASP A 65 -6.50 -7.74 -8.73
CA ASP A 65 -5.63 -6.84 -9.48
C ASP A 65 -4.54 -7.62 -10.25
N TYR A 66 -5.00 -8.40 -11.22
CA TYR A 66 -4.14 -9.30 -11.99
C TYR A 66 -3.02 -8.57 -12.75
N THR A 67 -3.29 -7.36 -13.24
CA THR A 67 -2.30 -6.55 -13.98
C THR A 67 -1.11 -6.18 -13.09
N ASN A 68 -1.39 -5.65 -11.89
CA ASN A 68 -0.31 -5.33 -10.95
C ASN A 68 0.34 -6.58 -10.36
N TYR A 69 -0.40 -7.69 -10.25
CA TYR A 69 0.17 -8.98 -9.87
C TYR A 69 1.28 -9.41 -10.83
N VAL A 70 0.99 -9.44 -12.14
CA VAL A 70 1.98 -9.82 -13.17
C VAL A 70 3.15 -8.83 -13.18
N ALA A 71 2.89 -7.52 -13.07
CA ALA A 71 3.95 -6.51 -12.99
C ALA A 71 4.85 -6.71 -11.76
N GLY A 72 4.28 -7.09 -10.61
CA GLY A 72 5.02 -7.38 -9.39
C GLY A 72 5.95 -8.59 -9.50
N LEU A 73 5.60 -9.60 -10.30
CA LEU A 73 6.45 -10.78 -10.51
C LEU A 73 7.76 -10.46 -11.27
N VAL A 74 7.77 -9.38 -12.06
CA VAL A 74 8.95 -8.92 -12.81
C VAL A 74 9.89 -8.06 -11.94
N MET A 75 9.43 -7.61 -10.78
CA MET A 75 10.23 -6.78 -9.87
C MET A 75 11.28 -7.58 -9.11
N PRO A 76 12.38 -6.96 -8.64
CA PRO A 76 13.41 -7.62 -7.83
C PRO A 76 12.84 -8.30 -6.59
N SER A 77 13.36 -9.49 -6.26
CA SER A 77 12.84 -10.36 -5.19
C SER A 77 12.88 -9.71 -3.80
N GLU A 78 13.78 -8.75 -3.61
CA GLU A 78 14.01 -7.99 -2.39
C GLU A 78 12.85 -7.04 -2.09
N ILE A 79 12.23 -6.47 -3.13
CA ILE A 79 11.13 -5.50 -2.98
C ILE A 79 9.76 -6.14 -3.15
N GLN A 80 9.67 -7.34 -3.74
CA GLN A 80 8.41 -8.04 -3.96
C GLN A 80 7.56 -8.15 -2.68
N PRO A 81 8.08 -8.54 -1.50
CA PRO A 81 7.26 -8.66 -0.30
C PRO A 81 6.58 -7.34 0.10
N ALA A 82 7.34 -6.24 0.09
CA ALA A 82 6.81 -4.92 0.40
C ALA A 82 5.82 -4.44 -0.66
N LEU A 83 6.13 -4.68 -1.94
CA LEU A 83 5.26 -4.32 -3.07
C LEU A 83 3.91 -5.03 -2.98
N PHE A 84 3.90 -6.36 -2.82
CA PHE A 84 2.66 -7.13 -2.75
C PHE A 84 1.85 -6.83 -1.48
N THR A 85 2.51 -6.48 -0.38
CA THR A 85 1.82 -6.00 0.83
C THR A 85 1.06 -4.70 0.53
N LEU A 86 1.69 -3.75 -0.17
CA LEU A 86 1.07 -2.47 -0.53
C LEU A 86 -0.05 -2.65 -1.57
N LEU A 87 0.15 -3.51 -2.56
CA LEU A 87 -0.87 -3.81 -3.57
C LEU A 87 -2.10 -4.48 -2.95
N ALA A 88 -1.90 -5.47 -2.06
CA ALA A 88 -2.99 -6.10 -1.34
C ALA A 88 -3.76 -5.11 -0.45
N PHE A 89 -3.05 -4.20 0.22
CA PHE A 89 -3.67 -3.12 0.98
C PHE A 89 -4.50 -2.19 0.08
N ASN A 90 -3.98 -1.81 -1.10
CA ASN A 90 -4.73 -1.01 -2.07
C ASN A 90 -6.02 -1.71 -2.53
N VAL A 91 -5.96 -3.02 -2.80
CA VAL A 91 -7.13 -3.83 -3.13
C VAL A 91 -8.15 -3.79 -2.00
N GLU A 92 -7.72 -3.97 -0.75
CA GLU A 92 -8.61 -3.95 0.42
C GLU A 92 -9.34 -2.61 0.56
N LEU A 93 -8.63 -1.49 0.38
CA LEU A 93 -9.24 -0.16 0.41
C LEU A 93 -10.26 0.05 -0.72
N ALA A 94 -9.96 -0.44 -1.93
CA ALA A 94 -10.89 -0.37 -3.05
C ALA A 94 -12.17 -1.18 -2.79
N VAL A 95 -12.03 -2.38 -2.22
CA VAL A 95 -13.15 -3.25 -1.83
C VAL A 95 -14.02 -2.57 -0.76
N ILE A 96 -13.40 -2.03 0.30
CA ILE A 96 -14.14 -1.34 1.36
C ILE A 96 -14.88 -0.13 0.80
N ARG A 97 -14.26 0.65 -0.09
CA ARG A 97 -14.90 1.80 -0.74
C ARG A 97 -16.13 1.39 -1.54
N ASP A 98 -16.04 0.32 -2.33
CA ASP A 98 -17.17 -0.20 -3.10
C ASP A 98 -18.32 -0.65 -2.18
N GLN A 99 -18.00 -1.29 -1.05
CA GLN A 99 -18.99 -1.69 -0.03
C GLN A 99 -19.71 -0.48 0.60
N VAL A 100 -18.98 0.59 0.94
CA VAL A 100 -19.55 1.80 1.53
C VAL A 100 -20.51 2.47 0.53
N VAL A 101 -20.10 2.58 -0.74
CA VAL A 101 -20.91 3.23 -1.79
C VAL A 101 -22.19 2.44 -2.09
N ARG A 102 -22.11 1.11 -2.21
CA ARG A 102 -23.27 0.29 -2.61
C ARG A 102 -24.31 0.14 -1.50
N ASN A 103 -23.87 -0.01 -0.25
CA ASN A 103 -24.74 -0.46 0.82
C ASN A 103 -24.98 0.61 1.90
N SER A 104 -24.51 1.86 1.69
CA SER A 104 -24.40 2.88 2.75
C SER A 104 -23.82 2.28 4.04
N GLY A 105 -22.86 1.36 3.84
CA GLY A 105 -22.60 0.28 4.78
C GLY A 105 -21.77 0.77 5.95
N VAL A 106 -22.39 0.87 7.13
CA VAL A 106 -21.71 1.22 8.38
C VAL A 106 -20.48 0.32 8.64
N SER A 107 -20.56 -0.96 8.23
CA SER A 107 -19.42 -1.90 8.32
C SER A 107 -18.19 -1.44 7.54
N GLY A 108 -18.35 -0.90 6.33
CA GLY A 108 -17.23 -0.40 5.55
C GLY A 108 -16.60 0.85 6.18
N ILE A 109 -17.41 1.71 6.80
CA ILE A 109 -16.94 2.87 7.55
C ILE A 109 -16.08 2.42 8.75
N TYR A 110 -16.55 1.44 9.53
CA TYR A 110 -15.75 0.89 10.65
C TYR A 110 -14.46 0.23 10.18
N ARG A 111 -14.44 -0.46 9.03
CA ARG A 111 -13.21 -1.02 8.46
C ARG A 111 -12.23 0.07 8.01
N LEU A 112 -12.70 1.19 7.45
CA LEU A 112 -11.83 2.34 7.15
C LEU A 112 -11.29 2.98 8.43
N GLN A 113 -12.12 3.11 9.46
CA GLN A 113 -11.70 3.63 10.76
C GLN A 113 -10.62 2.74 11.39
N PHE A 114 -10.82 1.41 11.35
CA PHE A 114 -9.82 0.44 11.78
C PHE A 114 -8.46 0.65 11.08
N TRP A 115 -8.45 0.79 9.75
CA TRP A 115 -7.21 1.01 9.01
C TRP A 115 -6.54 2.33 9.35
N LYS A 116 -7.32 3.39 9.52
CA LYS A 116 -6.82 4.70 9.97
C LYS A 116 -6.16 4.60 11.34
N ASP A 117 -6.87 4.06 12.33
CA ASP A 117 -6.37 3.93 13.70
C ASP A 117 -5.12 3.05 13.78
N THR A 118 -5.09 1.97 12.98
CA THR A 118 -3.93 1.10 12.86
C THR A 118 -2.69 1.86 12.38
N LEU A 119 -2.82 2.66 11.31
CA LEU A 119 -1.71 3.43 10.76
C LEU A 119 -1.27 4.54 11.72
N ASP A 120 -2.22 5.24 12.34
CA ASP A 120 -1.93 6.30 13.32
C ASP A 120 -1.10 5.76 14.49
N ILE A 121 -1.39 4.54 14.96
CA ILE A 121 -0.61 3.87 16.02
C ILE A 121 0.76 3.41 15.50
N LEU A 122 0.81 2.78 14.32
CA LEU A 122 2.07 2.27 13.73
C LEU A 122 3.09 3.39 13.49
N TYR A 123 2.61 4.56 13.08
CA TYR A 123 3.44 5.75 12.84
C TYR A 123 3.56 6.67 14.07
N ASN A 124 3.14 6.20 15.26
CA ASN A 124 3.18 6.93 16.53
C ASN A 124 2.51 8.32 16.48
N GLN A 125 1.54 8.50 15.58
CA GLN A 125 0.71 9.71 15.49
C GLN A 125 -0.38 9.72 16.56
N ALA A 126 -0.86 8.53 16.96
CA ALA A 126 -1.77 8.32 18.08
C ALA A 126 -1.17 7.35 19.12
N LYS A 127 -1.53 7.53 20.38
CA LYS A 127 -1.16 6.61 21.48
C LYS A 127 -2.36 5.72 21.80
N GLY A 128 -2.20 4.41 21.66
CA GLY A 128 -3.26 3.45 21.97
C GLY A 128 -2.86 2.02 21.64
N PRO A 129 -3.64 1.02 22.09
CA PRO A 129 -3.45 -0.37 21.68
C PRO A 129 -3.84 -0.53 20.20
N LEU A 130 -3.11 -1.38 19.47
CA LEU A 130 -3.49 -1.74 18.11
C LEU A 130 -4.92 -2.32 18.11
N PRO A 131 -5.81 -1.82 17.24
CA PRO A 131 -7.15 -2.37 17.11
C PRO A 131 -7.06 -3.85 16.70
N ARG A 132 -7.95 -4.69 17.25
CA ARG A 132 -7.98 -6.14 17.02
C ARG A 132 -9.28 -6.57 16.36
#